data_AF-A0A7X1GXT7-F1
#
_entry.id   AF-A0A7X1GXT7-F1
#
_cell.length_a   1.000
_cell.length_b   1.000
_cell.length_c   1.000
_cell.angle_alpha   90.00
_cell.angle_beta   90.00
_cell.angle_gamma   90.00
#
_symmetry.space_group_name_H-M   'P 1'
#
loop_
_entity.id
_entity.type
_entity.pdbx_description
1 polymer ?
#
loop_
_entity_poly.entity_id
_entity_poly.type
_entity_poly.pdbx_seq_one_letter_code
_entity_poly.pdbx_strand_id
1 'polypeptide(L)'
;MPQWIRIWMVTLWFAAAAPLGAQEWIYCPAAPEELERQCRQAETTLHDNQEQMAVVGEQMLNPDIILAKVDRKPDESVIRYKRRVMQQQGVATPTSNRWLPVRGRYYDPNQQIMYVALDRQAYWEYVWETLAPDEDFARRTFLARERISQQFKQSRFTGPGGMLVQWRQAAEAAERFRQQCCQLLPTADTTMRPAIPGKQGRP
;
A
#
# COMPACT_ATOMS: atom_id res chain seq x y z
N MET A 1 -26.37 -22.74 29.49
CA MET A 1 -25.97 -22.23 28.16
C MET A 1 -25.97 -23.37 27.16
N PRO A 2 -26.39 -23.14 25.91
CA PRO A 2 -25.73 -23.73 24.74
C PRO A 2 -24.99 -22.66 23.93
N GLN A 3 -23.82 -23.06 23.43
CA GLN A 3 -22.62 -22.30 23.11
C GLN A 3 -22.50 -21.80 21.65
N TRP A 4 -23.57 -21.73 20.87
CA TRP A 4 -23.45 -21.58 19.41
C TRP A 4 -23.65 -20.17 18.85
N ILE A 5 -24.09 -19.19 19.66
CA ILE A 5 -24.37 -17.81 19.20
C ILE A 5 -23.16 -16.85 19.40
N ARG A 6 -22.04 -17.32 19.95
CA ARG A 6 -20.93 -16.46 20.43
C ARG A 6 -19.75 -16.21 19.48
N ILE A 7 -19.77 -16.58 18.19
CA ILE A 7 -18.54 -16.56 17.36
C ILE A 7 -18.48 -15.58 16.17
N TRP A 8 -19.55 -14.87 15.79
CA TRP A 8 -19.46 -13.96 14.61
C TRP A 8 -19.52 -12.46 14.92
N MET A 9 -19.20 -12.07 16.15
CA MET A 9 -19.15 -10.67 16.60
C MET A 9 -17.77 -9.99 16.35
N VAL A 10 -17.15 -10.20 15.18
CA VAL A 10 -15.87 -9.53 14.82
C VAL A 10 -15.90 -8.85 13.44
N THR A 11 -17.02 -8.86 12.71
CA THR A 11 -17.11 -8.18 11.42
C THR A 11 -17.96 -6.92 11.49
N LEU A 12 -17.30 -5.79 11.73
CA LEU A 12 -17.80 -4.47 11.34
C LEU A 12 -16.62 -3.53 10.99
N TRP A 13 -15.84 -3.92 9.98
CA TRP A 13 -15.06 -2.94 9.21
C TRP A 13 -16.05 -2.20 8.32
N PHE A 14 -16.60 -1.10 8.80
CA PHE A 14 -17.35 -0.19 7.94
C PHE A 14 -16.37 0.63 7.11
N ALA A 15 -16.34 0.31 5.82
CA ALA A 15 -16.04 1.26 4.78
C ALA A 15 -17.02 2.43 4.88
N ALA A 16 -16.52 3.65 4.96
CA ALA A 16 -17.27 4.85 4.62
C ALA A 16 -16.44 5.67 3.65
N ALA A 17 -16.85 5.65 2.39
CA ALA A 17 -16.54 6.74 1.48
C ALA A 17 -17.22 8.01 2.02
N ALA A 18 -16.45 9.06 2.33
CA ALA A 18 -16.99 10.39 2.56
C ALA A 18 -16.03 11.45 1.98
N PRO A 19 -16.51 12.35 1.10
CA PRO A 19 -15.73 13.49 0.63
C PRO A 19 -15.86 14.69 1.58
N LEU A 20 -14.77 15.45 1.72
CA LEU A 20 -14.68 16.89 2.02
C LEU A 20 -15.40 17.46 3.26
N GLY A 21 -14.61 17.92 4.23
CA GLY A 21 -14.92 19.14 5.01
C GLY A 21 -15.41 19.00 6.45
N ALA A 22 -15.56 17.79 7.00
CA ALA A 22 -15.85 17.63 8.43
C ALA A 22 -14.56 17.47 9.22
N GLN A 23 -14.37 18.31 10.25
CA GLN A 23 -13.35 18.11 11.28
C GLN A 23 -13.70 16.82 12.02
N GLU A 24 -13.19 15.70 11.51
CA GLU A 24 -13.38 14.37 12.05
C GLU A 24 -12.71 14.34 13.43
N TRP A 25 -13.52 14.35 14.50
CA TRP A 25 -13.03 14.29 15.86
C TRP A 25 -12.35 12.93 16.08
N ILE A 26 -11.02 12.93 16.18
CA ILE A 26 -10.26 11.72 16.45
C ILE A 26 -10.46 11.34 17.92
N TYR A 27 -11.01 10.16 18.16
CA TYR A 27 -11.18 9.64 19.51
C TYR A 27 -9.85 9.10 20.04
N CYS A 28 -9.30 9.76 21.07
CA CYS A 28 -8.15 9.25 21.79
C CYS A 28 -8.62 8.26 22.88
N PRO A 29 -8.11 7.01 22.90
CA PRO A 29 -8.43 6.07 23.96
C PRO A 29 -8.07 6.63 25.34
N ALA A 30 -9.01 6.53 26.30
CA ALA A 30 -8.77 6.96 27.68
C ALA A 30 -7.91 5.97 28.47
N ALA A 31 -7.86 4.69 28.07
CA ALA A 31 -7.04 3.67 28.70
C ALA A 31 -5.59 3.75 28.19
N PRO A 32 -4.58 3.89 29.06
CA PRO A 32 -3.20 4.15 28.65
C PRO A 32 -2.58 2.99 27.85
N GLU A 33 -2.87 1.74 28.21
CA GLU A 33 -2.38 0.56 27.46
C GLU A 33 -2.96 0.48 26.05
N GLU A 34 -4.23 0.87 25.90
CA GLU A 34 -4.90 0.90 24.60
C GLU A 34 -4.36 2.06 23.75
N LEU A 35 -4.13 3.22 24.37
CA LEU A 35 -3.51 4.37 23.74
C LEU A 35 -2.10 4.03 23.21
N GLU A 36 -1.24 3.44 24.04
CA GLU A 36 0.12 3.01 23.63
C GLU A 36 0.09 1.98 22.50
N ARG A 37 -0.87 1.05 22.51
CA ARG A 37 -1.03 0.07 21.44
C ARG A 37 -1.41 0.75 20.12
N GLN A 38 -2.39 1.65 20.17
CA GLN A 38 -2.86 2.37 18.99
C GLN A 38 -1.83 3.36 18.46
N CYS A 39 -1.03 3.99 19.32
CA CYS A 39 0.09 4.83 18.90
C CYS A 39 1.15 4.03 18.15
N ARG A 40 1.56 2.86 18.66
CA ARG A 40 2.47 1.95 17.93
C ARG A 40 1.89 1.49 16.60
N GLN A 41 0.61 1.14 16.58
CA GLN A 41 -0.07 0.75 15.35
C GLN A 41 -0.14 1.90 14.32
N ALA A 42 -0.38 3.13 14.77
CA ALA A 42 -0.38 4.31 13.92
C ALA A 42 1.02 4.59 13.34
N GLU A 43 2.08 4.43 14.12
CA GLU A 43 3.46 4.54 13.65
C GLU A 43 3.79 3.49 12.58
N THR A 44 3.48 2.21 12.82
CA THR A 44 3.63 1.15 11.80
C THR A 44 2.84 1.48 10.55
N THR A 45 1.58 1.89 10.69
CA THR A 45 0.71 2.23 9.56
C THR A 45 1.27 3.40 8.76
N LEU A 46 1.75 4.45 9.43
CA LEU A 46 2.36 5.60 8.79
C LEU A 46 3.61 5.19 7.99
N HIS A 47 4.52 4.44 8.62
CA HIS A 47 5.76 3.98 8.01
C HIS A 47 5.50 3.10 6.79
N ASP A 48 4.67 2.05 6.94
CA ASP A 48 4.36 1.11 5.88
C ASP A 48 3.72 1.81 4.68
N ASN A 49 2.74 2.70 4.91
CA ASN A 49 2.08 3.41 3.82
C ASN A 49 3.00 4.43 3.14
N GLN A 50 3.90 5.09 3.89
CA GLN A 50 4.92 5.97 3.30
C GLN A 50 5.90 5.21 2.41
N GLU A 51 6.36 4.04 2.85
CA GLU A 51 7.24 3.17 2.06
C GLU A 51 6.53 2.71 0.77
N GLN A 52 5.29 2.23 0.88
CA GLN A 52 4.52 1.82 -0.30
C GLN A 52 4.29 2.98 -1.28
N MET A 53 3.97 4.17 -0.77
CA MET A 53 3.83 5.37 -1.60
C MET A 53 5.14 5.80 -2.25
N ALA A 54 6.30 5.65 -1.58
CA ALA A 54 7.58 5.98 -2.19
C ALA A 54 7.89 5.04 -3.36
N VAL A 55 7.75 3.72 -3.15
CA VAL A 55 8.06 2.70 -4.17
C VAL A 55 7.08 2.75 -5.34
N VAL A 56 5.78 2.82 -5.06
CA VAL A 56 4.74 2.76 -6.09
C VAL A 56 4.48 4.13 -6.70
N GLY A 57 4.57 5.20 -5.91
CA GLY A 57 4.32 6.57 -6.36
C GLY A 57 5.29 7.01 -7.46
N GLU A 58 6.59 6.74 -7.31
CA GLU A 58 7.57 7.03 -8.36
C GLU A 58 7.23 6.28 -9.67
N GLN A 59 6.82 5.02 -9.57
CA GLN A 59 6.48 4.20 -10.74
C GLN A 59 5.20 4.68 -11.43
N MET A 60 4.22 5.18 -10.67
CA MET A 60 2.97 5.71 -11.22
C MET A 60 3.18 7.05 -11.94
N LEU A 61 4.14 7.86 -11.49
CA LEU A 61 4.45 9.15 -12.11
C LEU A 61 5.43 9.04 -13.28
N ASN A 62 6.23 7.97 -13.32
CA ASN A 62 7.25 7.79 -14.35
C ASN A 62 6.64 7.37 -15.70
N PRO A 63 6.79 8.17 -16.78
CA PRO A 63 6.27 7.81 -18.11
C PRO A 63 7.01 6.63 -18.75
N ASP A 64 8.24 6.34 -18.33
CA ASP A 64 9.05 5.22 -18.82
C ASP A 64 8.73 3.90 -18.13
N ILE A 65 7.71 3.89 -17.26
CA ILE A 65 7.21 2.65 -16.64
C ILE A 65 5.86 2.28 -17.24
N ILE A 66 5.76 1.03 -17.71
CA ILE A 66 4.51 0.42 -18.15
C ILE A 66 4.00 -0.54 -17.07
N LEU A 67 2.71 -0.41 -16.74
CA LEU A 67 2.00 -1.35 -15.90
C LEU A 67 1.35 -2.42 -16.77
N ALA A 68 1.96 -3.59 -16.78
CA ALA A 68 1.43 -4.74 -17.48
C ALA A 68 0.56 -5.56 -16.54
N LYS A 69 -0.68 -5.82 -16.93
CA LYS A 69 -1.54 -6.81 -16.28
C LYS A 69 -0.90 -8.18 -16.44
N VAL A 70 -0.84 -8.96 -15.37
CA VAL A 70 -0.44 -10.36 -15.41
C VAL A 70 -1.68 -11.22 -15.48
N ASP A 71 -1.79 -12.12 -16.45
CA ASP A 71 -2.96 -12.99 -16.52
C ASP A 71 -2.89 -14.12 -15.48
N ARG A 72 -4.05 -14.41 -14.89
CA ARG A 72 -4.26 -15.54 -13.99
C ARG A 72 -4.49 -16.80 -14.83
N LYS A 73 -3.83 -17.91 -14.47
CA LYS A 73 -4.09 -19.18 -15.16
C LYS A 73 -5.52 -19.67 -14.85
N PRO A 74 -6.19 -20.40 -15.77
CA PRO A 74 -7.59 -20.83 -15.61
C PRO A 74 -7.90 -21.47 -14.26
N ASP A 75 -7.02 -22.34 -13.75
CA ASP A 75 -7.22 -23.09 -12.49
C ASP A 75 -6.41 -22.55 -11.30
N GLU A 76 -5.85 -21.35 -11.43
CA GLU A 76 -5.03 -20.75 -10.38
C GLU A 76 -5.90 -19.97 -9.40
N SER A 77 -5.85 -20.38 -8.12
CA SER A 77 -6.51 -19.63 -7.05
C SER A 77 -5.92 -18.22 -6.92
N VAL A 78 -6.73 -17.25 -6.46
CA VAL A 78 -6.27 -15.87 -6.24
C VAL A 78 -5.04 -15.80 -5.34
N ILE A 79 -4.99 -16.63 -4.29
CA ILE A 79 -3.84 -16.69 -3.37
C ILE A 79 -2.58 -17.17 -4.10
N ARG A 80 -2.68 -18.24 -4.90
CA ARG A 80 -1.55 -18.78 -5.67
C ARG A 80 -1.08 -17.79 -6.74
N TYR A 81 -2.02 -17.17 -7.42
CA TYR A 81 -1.78 -16.11 -8.40
C TYR A 81 -1.00 -14.93 -7.81
N LYS A 82 -1.47 -14.37 -6.69
CA LYS A 82 -0.76 -13.30 -5.98
C LYS A 82 0.64 -13.73 -5.59
N ARG A 83 0.79 -14.91 -4.96
CA ARG A 83 2.09 -15.42 -4.53
C ARG A 83 3.07 -15.56 -5.68
N ARG A 84 2.64 -16.14 -6.81
CA ARG A 84 3.46 -16.31 -8.01
C ARG A 84 3.94 -14.97 -8.53
N VAL A 85 3.05 -13.99 -8.69
CA VAL A 85 3.43 -12.68 -9.23
C VAL A 85 4.32 -11.91 -8.25
N MET A 86 4.08 -12.03 -6.94
CA MET A 86 4.95 -11.43 -5.91
C MET A 86 6.38 -11.99 -5.93
N GLN A 87 6.56 -13.27 -6.26
CA GLN A 87 7.87 -13.91 -6.38
C GLN A 87 8.54 -13.66 -7.74
N GLN A 88 7.81 -13.15 -8.73
CA GLN A 88 8.32 -12.96 -10.07
C GLN A 88 9.30 -11.80 -10.13
N GLN A 89 10.59 -12.08 -10.34
CA GLN A 89 11.65 -11.07 -10.41
C GLN A 89 11.76 -10.39 -11.78
N GLY A 90 11.20 -11.00 -12.82
CA GLY A 90 11.34 -10.55 -14.19
C GLY A 90 10.51 -11.38 -15.16
N VAL A 91 10.63 -11.07 -16.45
CA VAL A 91 10.02 -11.80 -17.56
C VAL A 91 11.12 -12.09 -18.56
N ALA A 92 11.22 -13.32 -19.03
CA ALA A 92 12.08 -13.65 -20.16
C ALA A 92 11.36 -13.31 -21.46
N THR A 93 12.06 -12.68 -22.41
CA THR A 93 11.54 -12.52 -23.76
C THR A 93 11.44 -13.89 -24.46
N PRO A 94 10.41 -14.10 -25.31
CA PRO A 94 10.11 -15.43 -25.83
C PRO A 94 11.13 -15.94 -26.86
N THR A 95 11.82 -15.05 -27.59
CA THR A 95 12.73 -15.44 -28.69
C THR A 95 14.18 -15.39 -28.25
N SER A 96 14.61 -14.26 -27.68
CA SER A 96 16.01 -14.02 -27.28
C SER A 96 16.33 -14.54 -25.87
N ASN A 97 15.31 -14.94 -25.09
CA ASN A 97 15.44 -15.36 -23.70
C ASN A 97 16.15 -14.30 -22.82
N ARG A 98 16.02 -13.02 -23.19
CA ARG A 98 16.57 -11.91 -22.44
C ARG A 98 15.75 -11.69 -21.18
N TRP A 99 16.42 -11.54 -20.05
CA TRP A 99 15.76 -11.27 -18.78
C TRP A 99 15.39 -9.78 -18.62
N LEU A 100 14.10 -9.50 -18.51
CA LEU A 100 13.56 -8.17 -18.29
C LEU A 100 13.15 -8.02 -16.82
N PRO A 101 13.77 -7.11 -16.05
CA PRO A 101 13.52 -7.00 -14.62
C PRO A 101 12.17 -6.34 -14.32
N VAL A 102 11.42 -6.93 -13.37
CA VAL A 102 10.21 -6.31 -12.81
C VAL A 102 10.62 -5.28 -11.77
N ARG A 103 10.23 -4.02 -11.98
CA ARG A 103 10.54 -2.88 -11.11
C ARG A 103 9.60 -2.77 -9.92
N GLY A 104 8.38 -3.29 -10.04
CA GLY A 104 7.37 -3.19 -9.00
C GLY A 104 6.17 -4.08 -9.29
N ARG A 105 5.35 -4.30 -8.28
CA ARG A 105 4.23 -5.25 -8.30
C ARG A 105 3.07 -4.62 -7.56
N TYR A 106 1.89 -4.76 -8.14
CA TYR A 106 0.70 -4.13 -7.62
C TYR A 106 -0.48 -5.10 -7.69
N TYR A 107 -1.28 -5.16 -6.63
CA TYR A 107 -2.49 -5.97 -6.59
C TYR A 107 -3.71 -5.07 -6.48
N ASP A 108 -4.64 -5.18 -7.43
CA ASP A 108 -5.97 -4.59 -7.33
C ASP A 108 -6.90 -5.57 -6.59
N PRO A 109 -7.31 -5.28 -5.35
CA PRO A 109 -8.20 -6.16 -4.59
C PRO A 109 -9.63 -6.20 -5.14
N ASN A 110 -10.10 -5.12 -5.78
CA ASN A 110 -11.46 -5.02 -6.30
C ASN A 110 -11.63 -5.88 -7.55
N GLN A 111 -10.63 -5.84 -8.45
CA GLN A 111 -10.63 -6.62 -9.68
C GLN A 111 -9.96 -7.99 -9.53
N GLN A 112 -9.25 -8.21 -8.42
CA GLN A 112 -8.41 -9.38 -8.18
C GLN A 112 -7.32 -9.59 -9.25
N ILE A 113 -6.73 -8.48 -9.71
CA ILE A 113 -5.73 -8.47 -10.78
C ILE A 113 -4.37 -8.03 -10.23
N MET A 114 -3.32 -8.73 -10.62
CA MET A 114 -1.94 -8.32 -10.41
C MET A 114 -1.41 -7.56 -11.63
N TYR A 115 -0.63 -6.53 -11.36
CA TYR A 115 0.11 -5.75 -12.33
C TYR A 115 1.59 -5.78 -11.97
N VAL A 116 2.44 -5.75 -12.99
CA VAL A 116 3.89 -5.59 -12.85
C VAL A 116 4.35 -4.32 -13.55
N ALA A 117 5.26 -3.61 -12.92
CA ALA A 117 5.92 -2.44 -13.50
C ALA A 117 7.15 -2.90 -14.28
N LEU A 118 7.19 -2.57 -15.56
CA LEU A 118 8.30 -2.82 -16.47
C LEU A 118 8.79 -1.49 -17.05
N ASP A 119 10.08 -1.45 -17.38
CA ASP A 119 10.59 -0.38 -18.22
C ASP A 119 9.86 -0.40 -19.59
N ARG A 120 9.56 0.77 -20.12
CA ARG A 120 8.80 0.95 -21.36
C ARG A 120 9.51 0.32 -22.56
N GLN A 121 10.83 0.47 -22.65
CA GLN A 121 11.62 -0.13 -23.71
C GLN A 121 11.66 -1.65 -23.55
N ALA A 122 11.84 -2.15 -22.32
CA ALA A 122 11.78 -3.57 -22.04
C ALA A 122 10.40 -4.17 -22.41
N TYR A 123 9.32 -3.46 -22.12
CA TYR A 123 7.97 -3.91 -22.49
C TYR A 123 7.76 -3.91 -24.01
N TRP A 124 8.31 -2.92 -24.73
CA TRP A 124 8.32 -2.91 -26.19
C TRP A 124 9.03 -4.14 -26.75
N GLU A 125 10.25 -4.44 -26.27
CA GLU A 125 11.01 -5.63 -26.68
C GLU A 125 10.22 -6.93 -26.45
N TYR A 126 9.55 -7.06 -25.30
CA TYR A 126 8.71 -8.22 -25.00
C TYR A 126 7.54 -8.37 -25.99
N VAL A 127 6.80 -7.29 -26.25
CA VAL A 127 5.66 -7.30 -27.17
C VAL A 127 6.12 -7.60 -28.59
N TRP A 128 7.22 -6.99 -29.02
CA TRP A 128 7.84 -7.22 -30.32
C TRP A 128 8.17 -8.69 -30.51
N GLU A 129 8.96 -9.30 -29.63
CA GLU A 129 9.34 -10.71 -29.78
C GLU A 129 8.15 -11.68 -29.68
N THR A 130 7.09 -11.29 -28.96
CA THR A 130 5.87 -12.13 -28.86
C THR A 130 5.05 -12.13 -30.14
N LEU A 131 5.08 -11.03 -30.91
CA LEU A 131 4.16 -10.79 -32.03
C LEU A 131 4.84 -10.62 -33.40
N ALA A 132 6.18 -10.56 -33.44
CA ALA A 132 6.95 -10.55 -34.68
C ALA A 132 6.82 -11.93 -35.37
N PRO A 133 5.95 -12.01 -36.39
CA PRO A 133 6.26 -11.38 -37.67
C PRO A 133 5.37 -10.19 -38.06
N ASP A 134 4.34 -9.85 -37.29
CA ASP A 134 3.43 -8.74 -37.61
C ASP A 134 3.81 -7.47 -36.81
N GLU A 135 4.74 -6.70 -37.38
CA GLU A 135 5.25 -5.45 -36.81
C GLU A 135 4.13 -4.44 -36.49
N ASP A 136 3.19 -4.29 -37.42
CA ASP A 136 2.07 -3.37 -37.27
C ASP A 136 1.15 -3.79 -36.12
N PHE A 137 0.91 -5.10 -35.97
CA PHE A 137 0.14 -5.63 -34.85
C PHE A 137 0.88 -5.50 -33.52
N ALA A 138 2.20 -5.74 -33.50
CA ALA A 138 3.04 -5.53 -32.33
C ALA A 138 2.98 -4.07 -31.86
N ARG A 139 3.15 -3.12 -32.79
CA ARG A 139 3.10 -1.68 -32.53
C ARG A 139 1.72 -1.24 -32.02
N ARG A 140 0.63 -1.68 -32.67
CA ARG A 140 -0.74 -1.38 -32.22
C ARG A 140 -0.99 -1.92 -30.82
N THR A 141 -0.57 -3.14 -30.55
CA THR A 141 -0.72 -3.79 -29.24
C THR A 141 0.04 -3.01 -28.17
N PHE A 142 1.29 -2.66 -28.42
CA PHE A 142 2.08 -1.86 -27.49
C PHE A 142 1.42 -0.51 -27.17
N LEU A 143 1.03 0.26 -28.20
CA LEU A 143 0.38 1.56 -28.00
C LEU A 143 -0.96 1.44 -27.25
N ALA A 144 -1.74 0.40 -27.51
CA ALA A 144 -2.98 0.15 -26.79
C ALA A 144 -2.71 -0.13 -25.30
N ARG A 145 -1.69 -0.95 -25.00
CA ARG A 145 -1.29 -1.30 -23.63
C ARG A 145 -0.68 -0.13 -22.88
N GLU A 146 0.08 0.72 -23.57
CA GLU A 146 0.61 1.97 -23.01
C GLU A 146 -0.52 2.91 -22.58
N ARG A 147 -1.54 3.12 -23.43
CA ARG A 147 -2.71 3.94 -23.05
C ARG A 147 -3.45 3.36 -21.86
N ILE A 148 -3.65 2.04 -21.81
CA ILE A 148 -4.29 1.36 -20.68
C ILE A 148 -3.46 1.56 -19.39
N SER A 149 -2.14 1.41 -19.47
CA SER A 149 -1.23 1.67 -18.34
C SER A 149 -1.37 3.10 -17.84
N GLN A 150 -1.42 4.10 -18.73
CA GLN A 150 -1.65 5.50 -18.36
C GLN A 150 -3.00 5.72 -17.68
N GLN A 151 -4.07 5.11 -18.20
CA GLN A 151 -5.39 5.17 -17.57
C GLN A 151 -5.37 4.60 -16.14
N PHE A 152 -4.66 3.49 -15.90
CA PHE A 152 -4.52 2.92 -14.56
C PHE A 152 -3.72 3.77 -13.59
N LYS A 153 -2.69 4.46 -14.08
CA LYS A 153 -1.91 5.43 -13.29
C LYS A 153 -2.75 6.65 -12.88
N GLN A 154 -3.68 7.06 -13.74
CA GLN A 154 -4.52 8.25 -13.54
C GLN A 154 -5.84 7.95 -12.80
N SER A 155 -6.30 6.69 -12.79
CA SER A 155 -7.52 6.29 -12.09
C SER A 155 -7.38 6.48 -10.58
N ARG A 156 -8.23 7.33 -9.99
CA ARG A 156 -8.22 7.62 -8.54
C ARG A 156 -9.03 6.64 -7.69
N PHE A 157 -9.81 5.76 -8.32
CA PHE A 157 -10.79 4.92 -7.62
C PHE A 157 -10.62 3.41 -7.86
N THR A 158 -9.83 3.02 -8.87
CA THR A 158 -9.59 1.62 -9.25
C THR A 158 -8.14 1.47 -9.69
N GLY A 159 -7.61 0.24 -9.65
CA GLY A 159 -6.24 -0.01 -10.04
C GLY A 159 -5.20 0.70 -9.16
N PRO A 160 -3.93 0.72 -9.61
CA PRO A 160 -2.80 1.22 -8.83
C PRO A 160 -2.92 2.68 -8.38
N GLY A 161 -3.48 3.56 -9.21
CA GLY A 161 -3.70 4.96 -8.82
C GLY A 161 -4.69 5.12 -7.65
N GLY A 162 -5.72 4.26 -7.55
CA GLY A 162 -6.66 4.29 -6.44
C GLY A 162 -6.06 3.82 -5.11
N MET A 163 -5.15 2.85 -5.15
CA MET A 163 -4.45 2.41 -3.94
C MET A 163 -3.45 3.44 -3.43
N LEU A 164 -2.79 4.22 -4.30
CA LEU A 164 -1.98 5.37 -3.86
C LEU A 164 -2.82 6.39 -3.07
N VAL A 165 -4.06 6.63 -3.51
CA VAL A 165 -4.99 7.51 -2.78
C VAL A 165 -5.33 6.92 -1.42
N GLN A 166 -5.62 5.61 -1.35
CA GLN A 166 -5.92 4.94 -0.09
C GLN A 166 -4.74 4.95 0.89
N TRP A 167 -3.53 4.64 0.43
CA TRP A 167 -2.33 4.68 1.28
C TRP A 167 -2.03 6.09 1.77
N ARG A 168 -2.24 7.10 0.92
CA ARG A 168 -2.12 8.51 1.34
C ARG A 168 -3.12 8.85 2.43
N GLN A 169 -4.39 8.51 2.24
CA GLN A 169 -5.43 8.75 3.23
C GLN A 169 -5.15 8.03 4.55
N ALA A 170 -4.68 6.78 4.49
CA ALA A 170 -4.31 6.01 5.67
C ALA A 170 -3.12 6.63 6.42
N ALA A 171 -2.09 7.07 5.69
CA ALA A 171 -0.94 7.78 6.26
C ALA A 171 -1.35 9.11 6.90
N GLU A 172 -2.19 9.91 6.21
CA GLU A 172 -2.72 11.17 6.74
C GLU A 172 -3.58 10.95 7.99
N ALA A 173 -4.40 9.91 8.03
CA ALA A 173 -5.20 9.55 9.20
C ALA A 173 -4.32 9.12 10.38
N ALA A 174 -3.32 8.26 10.14
CA ALA A 174 -2.37 7.81 11.15
C ALA A 174 -1.54 8.96 11.72
N GLU A 175 -1.07 9.88 10.87
CA GLU A 175 -0.32 11.05 11.30
C GLU A 175 -1.20 11.99 12.14
N ARG A 176 -2.47 12.23 11.73
CA ARG A 176 -3.40 13.02 12.54
C ARG A 176 -3.65 12.39 13.92
N PHE A 177 -3.83 11.06 13.98
CA PHE A 177 -3.99 10.34 15.25
C PHE A 177 -2.75 10.49 16.14
N ARG A 178 -1.56 10.32 15.55
CA ARG A 178 -0.29 10.48 16.26
C ARG A 178 -0.14 11.89 16.83
N GLN A 179 -0.48 12.91 16.04
CA GLN A 179 -0.43 14.31 16.47
C GLN A 179 -1.40 14.63 17.61
N GLN A 180 -2.64 14.11 17.54
CA GLN A 180 -3.69 14.47 18.49
C GLN A 180 -3.68 13.61 19.77
N CYS A 181 -3.30 12.34 19.68
CA CYS A 181 -3.43 11.39 20.79
C CYS A 181 -2.09 10.93 21.38
N CYS A 182 -1.01 10.91 20.58
CA CYS A 182 0.26 10.29 20.97
C CYS A 182 1.36 11.28 21.36
N GLN A 183 1.22 12.56 21.04
CA GLN A 183 2.22 13.61 21.32
C GLN A 183 2.49 13.86 22.82
N LEU A 184 1.74 13.23 23.73
CA LEU A 184 1.85 13.40 25.18
C LEU A 184 2.07 12.08 25.95
N LEU A 185 2.44 10.98 25.29
CA LEU A 185 2.91 9.82 26.06
C LEU A 185 4.20 10.24 26.78
N PRO A 186 4.21 10.33 28.12
CA PRO A 186 5.41 10.68 28.84
C PRO A 186 6.41 9.57 28.53
N THR A 187 7.59 9.94 28.00
CA THR A 187 8.76 9.08 28.14
C THR A 187 8.83 8.73 29.61
N ALA A 188 8.61 7.45 29.94
CA ALA A 188 8.76 6.91 31.27
C ALA A 188 10.25 6.97 31.66
N ASP A 189 10.74 8.19 31.92
CA ASP A 189 12.04 8.48 32.48
C ASP A 189 12.04 9.93 32.98
N THR A 190 11.26 10.17 34.02
CA THR A 190 11.59 11.23 34.97
C THR A 190 11.32 10.67 36.35
N THR A 191 12.28 9.86 36.81
CA THR A 191 12.38 9.44 38.20
C THR A 191 12.25 10.67 39.09
N MET A 192 11.13 10.77 39.79
CA MET A 192 10.98 11.65 40.94
C MET A 192 12.15 11.40 41.89
N ARG A 193 13.01 12.40 42.10
CA ARG A 193 13.77 12.50 43.35
C ARG A 193 12.80 12.99 44.43
N PRO A 194 12.53 12.23 45.50
CA PRO A 194 11.86 12.80 46.65
C PRO A 194 12.82 13.82 47.30
N ALA A 195 12.39 15.07 47.38
CA ALA A 195 13.07 16.09 48.15
C ALA A 195 12.91 15.76 49.64
N ILE A 196 14.00 15.37 50.29
CA ILE A 196 14.08 15.19 51.73
C ILE A 196 14.05 16.59 52.38
N PRO A 197 13.13 16.89 53.31
CA PRO A 197 13.14 18.17 54.01
C PRO A 197 14.26 18.20 55.04
N GLY A 198 15.32 18.94 54.74
CA GLY A 198 16.43 19.23 55.66
C GLY A 198 15.99 20.23 56.73
N LYS A 199 16.11 19.81 57.99
CA LYS A 199 15.71 20.50 59.21
C LYS A 199 16.30 21.91 59.35
N GLN A 200 15.47 22.80 59.90
CA GLN A 200 15.85 24.08 60.50
C GLN A 200 16.92 23.90 61.58
N GLY A 201 17.88 24.82 61.63
CA GLY A 201 18.84 24.94 62.73
C GLY A 201 19.69 26.20 62.59
N ARG A 202 19.18 27.31 63.13
CA ARG A 202 20.00 28.44 63.65
C ARG A 202 20.30 28.13 65.13
N PRO A 203 21.41 28.60 65.70
CA PRO A 203 21.73 30.03 65.85
C PRO A 203 22.96 30.48 65.06
#